data_AF-A0A0Q4L4S0-F1
#
_entry.id   AF-A0A0Q4L4S0-F1
#
_cell.length_a   1.000
_cell.length_b   1.000
_cell.length_c   1.000
_cell.angle_alpha   90.00
_cell.angle_beta   90.00
_cell.angle_gamma   90.00
#
_symmetry.space_group_name_H-M   'P 1'
#
loop_
_entity.id
_entity.type
_entity.pdbx_description
1 polymer ?
#
loop_
_entity_poly.entity_id
_entity_poly.type
_entity_poly.pdbx_seq_one_letter_code
_entity_poly.pdbx_strand_id
1 'polypeptide(L)'
;MLGALGRSPALDLRARAARIAACGEAPACVVEATIWTDQDRAAVAAAVGRLGKKAPLANADLSVAAGVDQELEALDVVLRVYGLGLPGRYPKIDGPVFATNTPFFADSVKVAINTARAASDAPPETIAASVRLAVALLDVNDATAATRFDPLDQRENAGARALAHRTDWNAFRYALLIVPGVGPEDIGTALSPRSKLHALLAAQRYRQGLAPFILVSGSAVHPRGTRYVEAVEIRRALIERYGIPANRVILEPYARHTTTNLRNATRRMVALGIPLDRSTLIVTDAEQSKYIESPTFTDRNRQELGYLPGAVGRRLSVYDLEFQPSRLSLRHDPRDPLDP
;
A
#
# COMPACT_ATOMS: atom_id res chain seq x y z
N MET A 1 10.17 -2.70 11.50
CA MET A 1 11.37 -2.10 12.14
C MET A 1 11.13 -1.65 13.59
N LEU A 2 9.96 -1.10 13.91
CA LEU A 2 9.66 -0.47 15.21
C LEU A 2 9.56 -1.42 16.43
N GLY A 3 9.22 -2.70 16.22
CA GLY A 3 9.06 -3.67 17.32
C GLY A 3 10.33 -3.91 18.17
N ALA A 4 11.52 -3.73 17.60
CA ALA A 4 12.79 -3.84 18.32
C ALA A 4 13.16 -2.56 19.11
N LEU A 5 12.57 -1.41 18.75
CA LEU A 5 12.89 -0.09 19.34
C LEU A 5 12.06 0.20 20.60
N GLY A 6 10.86 -0.35 20.70
CA GLY A 6 9.93 -0.10 21.81
C GLY A 6 10.38 -0.57 23.20
N ARG A 7 11.53 -1.23 23.31
CA ARG A 7 12.11 -1.72 24.59
C ARG A 7 13.49 -1.15 24.90
N SER A 8 13.98 -0.17 24.13
CA SER A 8 15.32 0.38 24.34
C SER A 8 15.34 1.37 25.52
N PRO A 9 16.12 1.12 26.59
CA PRO A 9 16.24 2.04 27.74
C PRO A 9 17.00 3.34 27.42
N ALA A 10 17.43 3.53 26.17
CA ALA A 10 18.24 4.68 25.73
C ALA A 10 17.42 5.91 25.28
N LEU A 11 16.09 5.84 25.33
CA LEU A 11 15.20 6.91 24.87
C LEU A 11 14.55 7.61 26.08
N ASP A 12 14.87 8.89 26.32
CA ASP A 12 14.17 9.68 27.35
C ASP A 12 12.81 10.12 26.84
N LEU A 13 11.76 9.45 27.33
CA LEU A 13 10.37 9.69 26.96
C LEU A 13 9.58 10.46 28.03
N ARG A 14 10.24 11.00 29.08
CA ARG A 14 9.52 11.61 30.22
C ARG A 14 8.68 12.82 29.82
N ALA A 15 9.20 13.69 28.96
CA ALA A 15 8.45 14.84 28.45
C ALA A 15 7.20 14.40 27.67
N ARG A 16 7.32 13.30 26.92
CA ARG A 16 6.22 12.67 26.18
C ARG A 16 5.18 12.06 27.11
N ALA A 17 5.62 11.31 28.12
CA ALA A 17 4.75 10.75 29.13
C ALA A 17 3.96 11.84 29.88
N ALA A 18 4.64 12.93 30.27
CA ALA A 18 4.02 14.05 30.98
C ALA A 18 2.93 14.75 30.14
N ARG A 19 3.17 15.01 28.84
CA ARG A 19 2.13 15.61 27.99
C ARG A 19 0.92 14.69 27.77
N ILE A 20 1.14 13.38 27.61
CA ILE A 20 0.04 12.43 27.44
C ILE A 20 -0.78 12.34 28.73
N ALA A 21 -0.13 12.28 29.89
CA ALA A 21 -0.80 12.25 31.19
C ALA A 21 -1.64 13.51 31.46
N ALA A 22 -1.18 14.68 31.02
CA ALA A 22 -1.89 15.95 31.20
C ALA A 22 -3.25 16.01 30.49
N CYS A 23 -3.48 15.15 29.48
CA CYS A 23 -4.75 15.11 28.74
C CYS A 23 -5.89 14.39 29.46
N GLY A 24 -5.60 13.62 30.51
CA GLY A 24 -6.60 12.77 31.16
C GLY A 24 -7.32 11.85 30.16
N GLU A 25 -8.64 11.96 30.12
CA GLU A 25 -9.52 11.14 29.26
C GLU A 25 -10.08 11.89 28.04
N ALA A 26 -9.54 13.08 27.72
CA ALA A 26 -9.98 13.85 26.56
C ALA A 26 -9.41 13.25 25.25
N PRO A 27 -10.22 12.63 24.36
CA PRO A 27 -9.70 11.80 23.27
C PRO A 27 -8.80 12.57 22.29
N ALA A 28 -9.24 13.74 21.83
CA ALA A 28 -8.47 14.57 20.90
C ALA A 28 -7.12 15.01 21.50
N CYS A 29 -7.11 15.42 22.78
CA CYS A 29 -5.86 15.78 23.47
C CYS A 29 -4.92 14.58 23.56
N VAL A 30 -5.42 13.40 23.95
CA VAL A 30 -4.60 12.19 24.05
C VAL A 30 -3.96 11.84 22.70
N VAL A 31 -4.72 11.89 21.61
CA VAL A 31 -4.19 11.65 20.26
C VAL A 31 -3.13 12.69 19.89
N GLU A 32 -3.40 13.98 20.09
CA GLU A 32 -2.46 15.07 19.80
C GLU A 32 -1.16 14.93 20.60
N ALA A 33 -1.25 14.65 21.90
CA ALA A 33 -0.10 14.43 22.77
C ALA A 33 0.71 13.16 22.41
N THR A 34 0.08 12.21 21.71
CA THR A 34 0.71 10.99 21.21
C THR A 34 1.39 11.18 19.85
N ILE A 35 1.26 12.32 19.18
CA ILE A 35 2.04 12.60 17.96
C ILE A 35 3.53 12.69 18.32
N TRP A 36 4.40 12.06 17.51
CA TRP A 36 5.85 12.12 17.68
C TRP A 36 6.38 13.46 17.17
N THR A 37 6.80 14.33 18.09
CA THR A 37 7.35 15.65 17.71
C THR A 37 8.68 15.50 16.98
N ASP A 38 9.12 16.53 16.25
CA ASP A 38 10.45 16.55 15.60
C ASP A 38 11.57 16.24 16.59
N GLN A 39 11.44 16.72 17.83
CA GLN A 39 12.37 16.43 18.92
C GLN A 39 12.33 14.94 19.31
N ASP A 40 11.14 14.35 19.44
CA ASP A 40 11.00 12.92 19.76
C ASP A 40 11.63 12.07 18.65
N ARG A 41 11.31 12.35 17.38
CA ARG A 41 11.80 11.57 16.24
C ARG A 41 13.30 11.69 16.07
N ALA A 42 13.87 12.89 16.25
CA ALA A 42 15.32 13.08 16.26
C ALA A 42 16.01 12.28 17.37
N ALA A 43 15.41 12.23 18.57
CA ALA A 43 15.94 11.43 19.67
C ALA A 43 15.89 9.92 19.36
N VAL A 44 14.80 9.43 18.75
CA VAL A 44 14.69 8.03 18.31
C VAL A 44 15.72 7.71 17.23
N ALA A 45 15.85 8.55 16.19
CA ALA A 45 16.81 8.36 15.11
C ALA A 45 18.26 8.32 15.62
N ALA A 46 18.61 9.19 16.58
CA ALA A 46 19.92 9.18 17.22
C ALA A 46 20.16 7.91 18.05
N ALA A 47 19.13 7.40 18.74
CA ALA A 47 19.21 6.16 19.50
C ALA A 47 19.37 4.93 18.59
N VAL A 48 18.74 4.92 17.41
CA VAL A 48 18.86 3.85 16.41
C VAL A 48 20.30 3.65 15.95
N GLY A 49 21.04 4.75 15.73
CA GLY A 49 22.46 4.70 15.37
C GLY A 49 23.34 3.97 16.38
N ARG A 50 22.89 3.80 17.63
CA ARG A 50 23.62 3.13 18.72
C ARG A 50 23.32 1.62 18.84
N LEU A 51 22.39 1.08 18.05
CA LEU A 51 21.93 -0.31 18.16
C LEU A 51 22.85 -1.34 17.49
N GLY A 52 23.82 -0.92 16.68
CA GLY A 52 24.76 -1.82 16.00
C GLY A 52 24.06 -2.94 15.24
N LYS A 53 24.44 -4.20 15.48
CA LYS A 53 23.83 -5.39 14.82
C LYS A 53 22.36 -5.65 15.19
N LYS A 54 21.81 -4.97 16.19
CA LYS A 54 20.37 -5.03 16.54
C LYS A 54 19.54 -3.97 15.81
N ALA A 55 20.18 -3.16 14.97
CA ALA A 55 19.48 -2.17 14.16
C ALA A 55 18.52 -2.85 13.16
N PRO A 56 17.37 -2.22 12.86
CA PRO A 56 16.53 -2.66 11.76
C PRO A 56 17.30 -2.67 10.43
N LEU A 57 16.83 -3.49 9.48
CA LEU A 57 17.35 -3.46 8.10
C LEU A 57 17.12 -2.07 7.47
N ALA A 58 17.88 -1.73 6.43
CA ALA A 58 17.61 -0.53 5.63
C ALA A 58 16.31 -0.71 4.81
N ASN A 59 15.54 0.37 4.64
CA ASN A 59 14.40 0.39 3.71
C ASN A 59 14.90 0.80 2.33
N ALA A 60 15.17 -0.20 1.48
CA ALA A 60 15.75 0.00 0.15
C ALA A 60 17.05 0.83 0.19
N ASP A 61 17.02 2.06 -0.32
CA ASP A 61 18.15 2.99 -0.43
C ASP A 61 18.28 3.95 0.76
N LEU A 62 17.37 3.89 1.74
CA LEU A 62 17.41 4.76 2.92
C LEU A 62 18.36 4.25 4.01
N SER A 63 19.00 5.19 4.71
CA SER A 63 19.68 4.86 5.97
C SER A 63 18.67 4.36 7.01
N VAL A 64 19.13 3.55 7.98
CA VAL A 64 18.25 3.02 9.04
C VAL A 64 17.60 4.15 9.85
N ALA A 65 18.35 5.22 10.15
CA ALA A 65 17.82 6.38 10.87
C ALA A 65 16.71 7.10 10.08
N ALA A 66 16.93 7.33 8.78
CA ALA A 66 15.92 7.91 7.90
C ALA A 66 14.69 6.99 7.79
N GLY A 67 14.88 5.68 7.67
CA GLY A 67 13.78 4.72 7.66
C GLY A 67 12.93 4.79 8.93
N VAL A 68 13.56 4.83 10.11
CA VAL A 68 12.84 4.91 11.39
C VAL A 68 12.09 6.23 11.55
N ASP A 69 12.69 7.36 11.19
CA ASP A 69 11.99 8.66 11.21
C ASP A 69 10.73 8.63 10.32
N GLN A 70 10.85 8.07 9.10
CA GLN A 70 9.70 7.94 8.22
C GLN A 70 8.60 7.02 8.79
N GLU A 71 8.95 5.93 9.46
CA GLU A 71 7.99 5.02 10.11
C GLU A 71 7.27 5.68 11.30
N LEU A 72 7.92 6.58 12.04
CA LEU A 72 7.26 7.36 13.08
C LEU A 72 6.29 8.38 12.49
N GLU A 73 6.68 9.04 11.39
CA GLU A 73 5.78 9.93 10.65
C GLU A 73 4.56 9.16 10.09
N ALA A 74 4.70 7.88 9.72
CA ALA A 74 3.57 7.02 9.35
C ALA A 74 2.52 6.92 10.45
N LEU A 75 2.98 6.69 11.68
CA LEU A 75 2.11 6.60 12.85
C LEU A 75 1.39 7.94 13.05
N ASP A 76 2.13 9.04 12.96
CA ASP A 76 1.56 10.39 13.09
C ASP A 76 0.51 10.68 12.01
N VAL A 77 0.71 10.21 10.77
CA VAL A 77 -0.29 10.30 9.71
C VAL A 77 -1.58 9.58 10.12
N VAL A 78 -1.51 8.37 10.67
CA VAL A 78 -2.70 7.65 11.16
C VAL A 78 -3.37 8.42 12.30
N LEU A 79 -2.60 8.89 13.28
CA LEU A 79 -3.12 9.65 14.43
C LEU A 79 -3.84 10.92 13.97
N ARG A 80 -3.23 11.69 13.06
CA ARG A 80 -3.81 12.93 12.52
C ARG A 80 -5.06 12.65 11.70
N VAL A 81 -5.02 11.68 10.80
CA VAL A 81 -6.13 11.42 9.87
C VAL A 81 -7.30 10.76 10.58
N TYR A 82 -7.05 9.66 11.30
CA TYR A 82 -8.11 8.83 11.88
C TYR A 82 -8.44 9.21 13.33
N GLY A 83 -7.50 9.81 14.06
CA GLY A 83 -7.72 10.24 15.45
C GLY A 83 -8.14 11.71 15.60
N LEU A 84 -7.67 12.61 14.71
CA LEU A 84 -8.04 14.04 14.73
C LEU A 84 -8.95 14.45 13.58
N GLY A 85 -9.20 13.57 12.60
CA GLY A 85 -10.07 13.86 11.48
C GLY A 85 -9.47 14.85 10.47
N LEU A 86 -8.14 14.99 10.46
CA LEU A 86 -7.44 15.84 9.50
C LEU A 86 -7.43 15.20 8.11
N PRO A 87 -7.42 16.01 7.02
CA PRO A 87 -7.33 15.46 5.68
C PRO A 87 -6.01 14.71 5.48
N GLY A 88 -6.10 13.45 5.05
CA GLY A 88 -4.94 12.67 4.65
C GLY A 88 -4.39 13.07 3.28
N ARG A 89 -3.39 12.33 2.82
CA ARG A 89 -2.79 12.53 1.49
C ARG A 89 -3.81 12.37 0.37
N TYR A 90 -4.72 11.41 0.51
CA TYR A 90 -5.76 11.08 -0.46
C TYR A 90 -7.15 11.20 0.16
N PRO A 91 -7.64 12.42 0.47
CA PRO A 91 -8.84 12.62 1.29
C PRO A 91 -10.14 12.10 0.64
N LYS A 92 -10.13 11.83 -0.66
CA LYS A 92 -11.27 11.23 -1.38
C LYS A 92 -11.44 9.73 -1.11
N ILE A 93 -10.38 9.04 -0.70
CA ILE A 93 -10.37 7.58 -0.49
C ILE A 93 -9.94 7.17 0.91
N ASP A 94 -9.16 8.01 1.59
CA ASP A 94 -8.66 7.79 2.95
C ASP A 94 -9.35 8.75 3.93
N GLY A 95 -9.53 8.31 5.18
CA GLY A 95 -10.06 9.12 6.26
C GLY A 95 -11.08 8.40 7.14
N PRO A 96 -11.59 9.07 8.19
CA PRO A 96 -12.58 8.49 9.09
C PRO A 96 -13.86 8.10 8.39
N VAL A 97 -14.50 7.01 8.83
CA VAL A 97 -15.80 6.57 8.29
C VAL A 97 -16.96 7.43 8.80
N PHE A 98 -16.79 8.06 9.96
CA PHE A 98 -17.76 8.99 10.55
C PHE A 98 -17.38 10.43 10.26
N ALA A 99 -18.39 11.31 10.14
CA ALA A 99 -18.17 12.74 10.02
C ALA A 99 -17.47 13.30 11.28
N THR A 100 -16.40 14.07 11.08
CA THR A 100 -15.44 14.46 12.13
C THR A 100 -16.00 15.43 13.16
N ASN A 101 -17.06 16.17 12.83
CA ASN A 101 -17.73 17.13 13.71
C ASN A 101 -18.89 16.52 14.51
N THR A 102 -18.90 15.19 14.70
CA THR A 102 -19.99 14.49 15.39
C THR A 102 -19.53 13.90 16.72
N PRO A 103 -20.43 13.76 17.72
CA PRO A 103 -20.14 13.02 18.94
C PRO A 103 -19.69 11.58 18.68
N PHE A 104 -20.19 10.97 17.60
CA PHE A 104 -19.84 9.60 17.22
C PHE A 104 -18.38 9.46 16.82
N PHE A 105 -17.80 10.45 16.12
CA PHE A 105 -16.37 10.47 15.83
C PHE A 105 -15.53 10.58 17.10
N ALA A 106 -15.89 11.47 18.02
CA ALA A 106 -15.16 11.61 19.28
C ALA A 106 -15.22 10.32 20.13
N ASP A 107 -16.38 9.64 20.13
CA ASP A 107 -16.55 8.36 20.81
C ASP A 107 -15.76 7.23 20.14
N SER A 108 -15.74 7.15 18.80
CA SER A 108 -14.94 6.13 18.11
C SER A 108 -13.44 6.27 18.38
N VAL A 109 -12.93 7.50 18.47
CA VAL A 109 -11.53 7.78 18.88
C VAL A 109 -11.29 7.34 20.32
N LYS A 110 -12.23 7.61 21.24
CA LYS A 110 -12.15 7.15 22.63
C LYS A 110 -12.13 5.62 22.71
N VAL A 111 -12.97 4.94 21.93
CA VAL A 111 -12.98 3.48 21.82
C VAL A 111 -11.63 2.97 21.32
N ALA A 112 -11.05 3.56 20.27
CA ALA A 112 -9.74 3.18 19.77
C ALA A 112 -8.62 3.30 20.84
N ILE A 113 -8.63 4.39 21.63
CA ILE A 113 -7.69 4.57 22.75
C ILE A 113 -7.86 3.45 23.78
N ASN A 114 -9.09 3.14 24.16
CA ASN A 114 -9.38 2.09 25.14
C ASN A 114 -9.00 0.69 24.62
N THR A 115 -9.28 0.39 23.34
CA THR A 115 -8.86 -0.85 22.68
C THR A 115 -7.34 -0.98 22.70
N ALA A 116 -6.61 0.08 22.36
CA ALA A 116 -5.14 0.06 22.35
C ALA A 116 -4.56 -0.20 23.74
N ARG A 117 -5.12 0.43 24.79
CA ARG A 117 -4.75 0.23 26.20
C ARG A 117 -5.09 -1.20 26.68
N ALA A 118 -6.26 -1.72 26.31
CA ALA A 118 -6.68 -3.07 26.68
C ALA A 118 -5.85 -4.17 26.00
N ALA A 119 -5.34 -3.91 24.80
CA ALA A 119 -4.57 -4.87 24.02
C ALA A 119 -3.08 -4.99 24.42
N SER A 120 -2.57 -4.12 25.31
CA SER A 120 -1.15 -4.10 25.68
C SER A 120 -0.87 -3.28 26.94
N ASP A 121 -0.04 -3.82 27.84
CA ASP A 121 0.48 -3.10 29.02
C ASP A 121 1.64 -2.14 28.70
N ALA A 122 1.79 -1.73 27.44
CA ALA A 122 2.89 -0.87 27.04
C ALA A 122 2.61 0.57 27.53
N PRO A 123 3.57 1.25 28.17
CA PRO A 123 3.35 2.63 28.59
C PRO A 123 2.99 3.54 27.40
N PRO A 124 2.04 4.49 27.55
CA PRO A 124 1.49 5.28 26.45
C PRO A 124 2.52 6.05 25.61
N GLU A 125 3.64 6.45 26.23
CA GLU A 125 4.72 7.20 25.59
C GLU A 125 5.56 6.36 24.62
N THR A 126 5.47 5.02 24.70
CA THR A 126 6.31 4.11 23.90
C THR A 126 5.86 3.97 22.45
N ILE A 127 6.80 3.64 21.57
CA ILE A 127 6.51 3.32 20.16
C ILE A 127 5.51 2.16 20.04
N ALA A 128 5.62 1.16 20.93
CA ALA A 128 4.69 0.03 20.94
C ALA A 128 3.24 0.48 21.19
N ALA A 129 3.03 1.38 22.16
CA ALA A 129 1.71 1.95 22.41
C ALA A 129 1.20 2.80 21.23
N SER A 130 2.06 3.59 20.58
CA SER A 130 1.69 4.34 19.36
C SER A 130 1.26 3.43 18.21
N VAL A 131 1.97 2.32 17.98
CA VAL A 131 1.57 1.31 16.98
C VAL A 131 0.21 0.71 17.32
N ARG A 132 -0.04 0.38 18.60
CA ARG A 132 -1.34 -0.16 19.04
C ARG A 132 -2.47 0.83 18.83
N LEU A 133 -2.25 2.11 19.15
CA LEU A 133 -3.23 3.17 18.92
C LEU A 133 -3.52 3.36 17.43
N ALA A 134 -2.47 3.40 16.59
CA ALA A 134 -2.64 3.51 15.14
C ALA A 134 -3.45 2.33 14.57
N VAL A 135 -3.13 1.09 14.97
CA VAL A 135 -3.90 -0.10 14.55
C VAL A 135 -5.35 -0.01 15.02
N ALA A 136 -5.60 0.38 16.28
CA ALA A 136 -6.97 0.52 16.80
C ALA A 136 -7.76 1.62 16.07
N LEU A 137 -7.12 2.74 15.72
CA LEU A 137 -7.74 3.81 14.94
C LEU A 137 -8.10 3.37 13.52
N LEU A 138 -7.25 2.57 12.87
CA LEU A 138 -7.56 1.98 11.57
C LEU A 138 -8.72 0.98 11.68
N ASP A 139 -8.73 0.15 12.73
CA ASP A 139 -9.75 -0.88 12.98
C ASP A 139 -11.14 -0.27 13.21
N VAL A 140 -11.29 0.73 14.09
CA VAL A 140 -12.59 1.39 14.33
C VAL A 140 -13.13 2.16 13.10
N ASN A 141 -12.31 2.32 12.07
CA ASN A 141 -12.66 2.94 10.80
C ASN A 141 -12.75 1.92 9.64
N ASP A 142 -12.73 0.62 9.93
CA ASP A 142 -12.73 -0.46 8.93
C ASP A 142 -11.63 -0.30 7.85
N ALA A 143 -10.53 0.39 8.17
CA ALA A 143 -9.43 0.71 7.26
C ALA A 143 -8.48 -0.49 7.11
N THR A 144 -9.04 -1.64 6.72
CA THR A 144 -8.38 -2.95 6.69
C THR A 144 -7.83 -3.33 5.31
N ALA A 145 -7.88 -2.41 4.35
CA ALA A 145 -7.54 -2.69 2.95
C ALA A 145 -6.12 -3.27 2.77
N ALA A 146 -5.15 -2.81 3.54
CA ALA A 146 -3.75 -3.25 3.48
C ALA A 146 -3.54 -4.71 3.93
N THR A 147 -4.43 -5.26 4.76
CA THR A 147 -4.28 -6.62 5.34
C THR A 147 -5.33 -7.61 4.85
N ARG A 148 -6.36 -7.15 4.13
CA ARG A 148 -7.52 -7.95 3.70
C ARG A 148 -7.19 -9.28 3.01
N PHE A 149 -6.06 -9.35 2.30
CA PHE A 149 -5.64 -10.54 1.55
C PHE A 149 -4.39 -11.23 2.14
N ASP A 150 -3.88 -10.81 3.29
CA ASP A 150 -2.67 -11.39 3.88
C ASP A 150 -2.95 -12.80 4.45
N PRO A 151 -2.08 -13.82 4.22
CA PRO A 151 -0.90 -13.83 3.35
C PRO A 151 -1.25 -14.03 1.86
N LEU A 152 -1.07 -12.97 1.06
CA LEU A 152 -1.56 -12.88 -0.32
C LEU A 152 -0.94 -13.96 -1.23
N ASP A 153 0.39 -14.10 -1.22
CA ASP A 153 1.06 -14.97 -2.18
C ASP A 153 1.00 -16.46 -1.81
N GLN A 154 0.84 -16.74 -0.52
CA GLN A 154 0.66 -18.09 0.02
C GLN A 154 -0.77 -18.61 -0.19
N ARG A 155 -1.75 -17.71 -0.35
CA ARG A 155 -3.16 -18.06 -0.57
C ARG A 155 -3.55 -17.82 -2.03
N GLU A 156 -3.68 -16.57 -2.42
CA GLU A 156 -4.26 -16.17 -3.70
C GLU A 156 -3.33 -16.45 -4.88
N ASN A 157 -2.04 -16.19 -4.72
CA ASN A 157 -1.05 -16.36 -5.79
C ASN A 157 -0.25 -17.67 -5.72
N ALA A 158 -0.64 -18.63 -4.86
CA ALA A 158 0.15 -19.84 -4.64
C ALA A 158 0.42 -20.65 -5.92
N GLY A 159 -0.60 -20.77 -6.78
CA GLY A 159 -0.47 -21.46 -8.07
C GLY A 159 0.48 -20.73 -9.03
N ALA A 160 0.38 -19.40 -9.12
CA ALA A 160 1.26 -18.60 -9.97
C ALA A 160 2.70 -18.62 -9.45
N ARG A 161 2.90 -18.52 -8.12
CA ARG A 161 4.20 -18.66 -7.47
C ARG A 161 4.88 -19.98 -7.81
N ALA A 162 4.14 -21.10 -7.70
CA ALA A 162 4.68 -22.42 -8.03
C ALA A 162 5.07 -22.56 -9.51
N LEU A 163 4.31 -21.93 -10.42
CA LEU A 163 4.62 -21.95 -11.85
C LEU A 163 5.78 -21.03 -12.24
N ALA A 164 5.91 -19.85 -11.59
CA ALA A 164 6.96 -18.88 -11.89
C ALA A 164 8.36 -19.52 -11.77
N HIS A 165 8.59 -20.34 -10.74
CA HIS A 165 9.85 -21.07 -10.53
C HIS A 165 10.18 -22.11 -11.62
N ARG A 166 9.19 -22.56 -12.40
CA ARG A 166 9.35 -23.56 -13.47
C ARG A 166 9.20 -22.99 -14.87
N THR A 167 8.99 -21.68 -14.97
CA THR A 167 8.72 -21.01 -16.25
C THR A 167 10.04 -20.77 -16.97
N ASP A 168 10.14 -21.24 -18.23
CA ASP A 168 11.19 -20.78 -19.12
C ASP A 168 10.87 -19.37 -19.62
N TRP A 169 11.49 -18.38 -19.00
CA TRP A 169 11.28 -16.97 -19.31
C TRP A 169 11.79 -16.58 -20.71
N ASN A 170 12.67 -17.38 -21.34
CA ASN A 170 13.16 -17.12 -22.70
C ASN A 170 12.12 -17.41 -23.78
N ALA A 171 11.12 -18.26 -23.48
CA ALA A 171 10.05 -18.57 -24.41
C ALA A 171 9.05 -17.41 -24.61
N PHE A 172 9.16 -16.34 -23.81
CA PHE A 172 8.21 -15.23 -23.81
C PHE A 172 8.91 -13.90 -24.06
N ARG A 173 8.26 -13.04 -24.84
CA ARG A 173 8.75 -11.70 -25.14
C ARG A 173 8.73 -10.79 -23.91
N TYR A 174 7.70 -10.92 -23.08
CA TYR A 174 7.54 -10.15 -21.85
C TYR A 174 7.46 -11.09 -20.65
N ALA A 175 8.02 -10.68 -19.51
CA ALA A 175 7.91 -11.44 -18.27
C ALA A 175 6.49 -11.43 -17.70
N LEU A 176 5.72 -10.35 -17.93
CA LEU A 176 4.41 -10.18 -17.32
C LEU A 176 3.52 -9.25 -18.15
N LEU A 177 2.23 -9.56 -18.24
CA LEU A 177 1.20 -8.57 -18.61
C LEU A 177 0.71 -7.87 -17.35
N ILE A 178 0.85 -6.55 -17.26
CA ILE A 178 0.35 -5.72 -16.16
C ILE A 178 -0.98 -5.12 -16.58
N VAL A 179 -2.03 -5.39 -15.82
CA VAL A 179 -3.41 -4.95 -16.10
C VAL A 179 -3.87 -4.08 -14.94
N PRO A 180 -3.75 -2.74 -15.05
CA PRO A 180 -4.23 -1.83 -14.03
C PRO A 180 -5.76 -1.84 -13.95
N GLY A 181 -6.27 -1.70 -12.75
CA GLY A 181 -7.67 -1.55 -12.45
C GLY A 181 -8.16 -0.13 -12.71
N VAL A 182 -9.46 -0.04 -12.99
CA VAL A 182 -10.22 1.21 -13.02
C VAL A 182 -11.56 0.96 -12.36
N GLY A 183 -11.79 1.62 -11.22
CA GLY A 183 -13.03 1.54 -10.47
C GLY A 183 -14.25 2.00 -11.28
N PRO A 184 -15.44 1.52 -10.94
CA PRO A 184 -16.70 2.06 -11.47
C PRO A 184 -16.96 3.48 -10.95
N GLU A 185 -18.00 4.13 -11.48
CA GLU A 185 -18.46 5.44 -10.98
C GLU A 185 -19.45 5.31 -9.80
N ASP A 186 -19.91 4.09 -9.51
CA ASP A 186 -20.91 3.78 -8.48
C ASP A 186 -20.52 2.55 -7.62
N ILE A 187 -21.05 2.47 -6.40
CA ILE A 187 -20.72 1.41 -5.42
C ILE A 187 -21.34 0.04 -5.75
N GLY A 188 -22.35 0.01 -6.65
CA GLY A 188 -23.13 -1.19 -6.97
C GLY A 188 -22.51 -2.02 -8.10
N THR A 189 -21.78 -1.37 -9.01
CA THR A 189 -21.12 -2.01 -10.14
C THR A 189 -19.89 -2.80 -9.70
N ALA A 190 -19.89 -4.12 -9.92
CA ALA A 190 -18.76 -4.97 -9.57
C ALA A 190 -17.51 -4.73 -10.45
N LEU A 191 -17.72 -4.64 -11.76
CA LEU A 191 -16.64 -4.49 -12.73
C LEU A 191 -16.97 -3.40 -13.73
N SER A 192 -16.15 -2.34 -13.76
CA SER A 192 -16.36 -1.19 -14.64
C SER A 192 -16.27 -1.56 -16.13
N PRO A 193 -16.90 -0.79 -17.04
CA PRO A 193 -16.75 -1.00 -18.48
C PRO A 193 -15.29 -0.97 -18.96
N ARG A 194 -14.46 -0.06 -18.42
CA ARG A 194 -13.03 0.01 -18.72
C ARG A 194 -12.29 -1.26 -18.26
N SER A 195 -12.54 -1.73 -17.04
CA SER A 195 -11.95 -2.96 -16.52
C SER A 195 -12.40 -4.22 -17.31
N LYS A 196 -13.62 -4.23 -17.87
CA LYS A 196 -14.05 -5.29 -18.82
C LYS A 196 -13.21 -5.26 -20.12
N LEU A 197 -12.95 -4.07 -20.66
CA LEU A 197 -12.07 -3.90 -21.81
C LEU A 197 -10.64 -4.37 -21.48
N HIS A 198 -10.11 -4.03 -20.31
CA HIS A 198 -8.78 -4.46 -19.87
C HIS A 198 -8.67 -5.99 -19.81
N ALA A 199 -9.68 -6.66 -19.24
CA ALA A 199 -9.75 -8.12 -19.19
C ALA A 199 -9.75 -8.75 -20.60
N LEU A 200 -10.56 -8.20 -21.53
CA LEU A 200 -10.59 -8.64 -22.92
C LEU A 200 -9.21 -8.51 -23.57
N LEU A 201 -8.59 -7.33 -23.47
CA LEU A 201 -7.30 -7.05 -24.08
C LEU A 201 -6.23 -7.98 -23.51
N ALA A 202 -6.15 -8.12 -22.19
CA ALA A 202 -5.19 -9.01 -21.52
C ALA A 202 -5.36 -10.47 -21.95
N ALA A 203 -6.59 -10.96 -22.05
CA ALA A 203 -6.85 -12.32 -22.55
C ALA A 203 -6.36 -12.52 -23.98
N GLN A 204 -6.52 -11.51 -24.86
CA GLN A 204 -5.98 -11.56 -26.22
C GLN A 204 -4.45 -11.63 -26.22
N ARG A 205 -3.76 -10.78 -25.44
CA ARG A 205 -2.28 -10.75 -25.39
C ARG A 205 -1.70 -12.03 -24.78
N TYR A 206 -2.40 -12.59 -23.79
CA TYR A 206 -2.04 -13.88 -23.21
C TYR A 206 -2.15 -15.02 -24.23
N ARG A 207 -3.24 -15.07 -25.01
CA ARG A 207 -3.44 -16.09 -26.07
C ARG A 207 -2.45 -15.96 -27.22
N GLN A 208 -1.92 -14.76 -27.46
CA GLN A 208 -0.81 -14.54 -28.40
C GLN A 208 0.53 -15.07 -27.88
N GLY A 209 0.60 -15.53 -26.62
CA GLY A 209 1.83 -16.04 -26.02
C GLY A 209 2.84 -14.94 -25.64
N LEU A 210 2.39 -13.69 -25.46
CA LEU A 210 3.30 -12.58 -25.21
C LEU A 210 3.99 -12.64 -23.83
N ALA A 211 3.29 -13.19 -22.83
CA ALA A 211 3.83 -13.41 -21.49
C ALA A 211 3.20 -14.65 -20.82
N PRO A 212 3.87 -15.27 -19.85
CA PRO A 212 3.38 -16.48 -19.19
C PRO A 212 2.35 -16.20 -18.08
N PHE A 213 2.20 -14.95 -17.64
CA PHE A 213 1.30 -14.54 -16.56
C PHE A 213 0.62 -13.21 -16.88
N ILE A 214 -0.56 -13.02 -16.29
CA ILE A 214 -1.28 -11.75 -16.22
C ILE A 214 -1.33 -11.32 -14.76
N LEU A 215 -0.84 -10.14 -14.43
CA LEU A 215 -1.04 -9.50 -13.14
C LEU A 215 -2.15 -8.47 -13.24
N VAL A 216 -3.16 -8.61 -12.40
CA VAL A 216 -4.25 -7.64 -12.26
C VAL A 216 -4.05 -6.86 -10.97
N SER A 217 -4.15 -5.53 -11.04
CA SER A 217 -3.76 -4.62 -9.95
C SER A 217 -4.85 -3.59 -9.68
N GLY A 218 -5.24 -3.42 -8.41
CA GLY A 218 -6.27 -2.43 -8.04
C GLY A 218 -7.10 -2.84 -6.81
N SER A 219 -7.37 -1.87 -5.95
CA SER A 219 -8.09 -2.04 -4.68
C SER A 219 -9.57 -1.60 -4.77
N ALA A 220 -10.24 -1.49 -3.62
CA ALA A 220 -11.65 -1.08 -3.49
C ALA A 220 -11.77 0.38 -3.00
N VAL A 221 -11.15 1.31 -3.72
CA VAL A 221 -11.02 2.71 -3.26
C VAL A 221 -11.92 3.70 -3.99
N HIS A 222 -12.33 3.37 -5.22
CA HIS A 222 -13.14 4.26 -6.04
C HIS A 222 -14.39 3.55 -6.59
N PRO A 223 -15.60 4.08 -6.30
CA PRO A 223 -15.87 5.14 -5.33
C PRO A 223 -15.61 4.66 -3.89
N ARG A 224 -15.37 5.60 -2.97
CA ARG A 224 -15.16 5.29 -1.56
C ARG A 224 -16.36 4.53 -1.00
N GLY A 225 -16.11 3.43 -0.29
CA GLY A 225 -17.15 2.55 0.25
C GLY A 225 -17.60 1.44 -0.71
N THR A 226 -17.02 1.33 -1.90
CA THR A 226 -17.23 0.15 -2.75
C THR A 226 -16.72 -1.12 -2.05
N ARG A 227 -17.48 -2.21 -2.19
CA ARG A 227 -17.09 -3.53 -1.64
C ARG A 227 -16.24 -4.34 -2.63
N TYR A 228 -16.23 -3.94 -3.89
CA TYR A 228 -15.60 -4.66 -4.98
C TYR A 228 -14.15 -4.24 -5.14
N VAL A 229 -13.24 -5.21 -5.02
CA VAL A 229 -11.81 -5.01 -5.26
C VAL A 229 -11.57 -5.19 -6.75
N GLU A 230 -11.11 -4.14 -7.42
CA GLU A 230 -10.94 -4.11 -8.89
C GLU A 230 -10.17 -5.32 -9.41
N ALA A 231 -9.02 -5.63 -8.80
CA ALA A 231 -8.18 -6.76 -9.21
C ALA A 231 -8.89 -8.12 -9.06
N VAL A 232 -9.72 -8.31 -8.02
CA VAL A 232 -10.47 -9.55 -7.82
C VAL A 232 -11.50 -9.74 -8.93
N GLU A 233 -12.22 -8.68 -9.28
CA GLU A 233 -13.26 -8.74 -10.31
C GLU A 233 -12.68 -8.90 -11.72
N ILE A 234 -11.52 -8.29 -12.00
CA ILE A 234 -10.79 -8.52 -13.27
C ILE A 234 -10.28 -9.97 -13.33
N ARG A 235 -9.68 -10.49 -12.24
CA ARG A 235 -9.22 -11.89 -12.16
C ARG A 235 -10.36 -12.85 -12.43
N ARG A 236 -11.50 -12.62 -11.79
CA ARG A 236 -12.72 -13.42 -12.00
C ARG A 236 -13.16 -13.39 -13.45
N ALA A 237 -13.20 -12.22 -14.09
CA ALA A 237 -13.56 -12.10 -15.50
C ALA A 237 -12.59 -12.85 -16.44
N LEU A 238 -11.28 -12.76 -16.20
CA LEU A 238 -10.26 -13.50 -16.97
C LEU A 238 -10.45 -15.01 -16.89
N ILE A 239 -10.76 -15.53 -15.70
CA ILE A 239 -10.96 -16.97 -15.48
C ILE A 239 -12.30 -17.41 -16.07
N GLU A 240 -13.39 -16.83 -15.61
CA GLU A 240 -14.75 -17.32 -15.91
C GLU A 240 -15.18 -17.04 -17.36
N ARG A 241 -14.83 -15.86 -17.91
CA ARG A 241 -15.32 -15.44 -19.24
C ARG A 241 -14.34 -15.75 -20.35
N TYR A 242 -13.04 -15.68 -20.06
CA TYR A 242 -11.99 -15.85 -21.06
C TYR A 242 -11.22 -17.17 -20.91
N GLY A 243 -11.54 -17.99 -19.91
CA GLY A 243 -10.94 -19.31 -19.72
C GLY A 243 -9.44 -19.27 -19.45
N ILE A 244 -8.91 -18.15 -18.92
CA ILE A 244 -7.50 -18.07 -18.54
C ILE A 244 -7.31 -18.91 -17.27
N PRO A 245 -6.33 -19.82 -17.22
CA PRO A 245 -6.10 -20.64 -16.04
C PRO A 245 -5.83 -19.80 -14.79
N ALA A 246 -6.45 -20.13 -13.66
CA ALA A 246 -6.34 -19.34 -12.43
C ALA A 246 -4.90 -19.20 -11.90
N ASN A 247 -4.05 -20.20 -12.12
CA ASN A 247 -2.63 -20.18 -11.79
C ASN A 247 -1.76 -19.32 -12.75
N ARG A 248 -2.38 -18.72 -13.77
CA ARG A 248 -1.74 -17.78 -14.72
C ARG A 248 -2.15 -16.33 -14.45
N VAL A 249 -3.10 -16.09 -13.55
CA VAL A 249 -3.57 -14.75 -13.18
C VAL A 249 -3.14 -14.43 -11.74
N ILE A 250 -2.19 -13.52 -11.61
CA ILE A 250 -1.64 -13.00 -10.36
C ILE A 250 -2.53 -11.86 -9.86
N LEU A 251 -2.92 -11.93 -8.59
CA LEU A 251 -3.69 -10.92 -7.90
C LEU A 251 -2.77 -9.92 -7.18
N GLU A 252 -3.03 -8.62 -7.39
CA GLU A 252 -2.48 -7.51 -6.63
C GLU A 252 -3.64 -6.59 -6.18
N PRO A 253 -4.18 -6.75 -4.97
CA PRO A 253 -5.44 -6.11 -4.56
C PRO A 253 -5.27 -4.79 -3.77
N TYR A 254 -4.05 -4.25 -3.69
CA TYR A 254 -3.73 -3.18 -2.75
C TYR A 254 -3.46 -1.83 -3.40
N ALA A 255 -3.25 -1.77 -4.72
CA ALA A 255 -3.01 -0.51 -5.38
C ALA A 255 -4.23 0.42 -5.33
N ARG A 256 -4.01 1.65 -4.87
CA ARG A 256 -5.06 2.67 -4.70
C ARG A 256 -5.06 3.71 -5.83
N HIS A 257 -4.04 3.71 -6.68
CA HIS A 257 -3.84 4.66 -7.78
C HIS A 257 -3.06 4.01 -8.93
N THR A 258 -3.08 4.63 -10.12
CA THR A 258 -2.26 4.18 -11.26
C THR A 258 -0.76 4.15 -10.93
N THR A 259 -0.26 5.08 -10.11
CA THR A 259 1.14 5.09 -9.62
C THR A 259 1.46 3.85 -8.79
N THR A 260 0.56 3.48 -7.87
CA THR A 260 0.72 2.31 -7.01
C THR A 260 0.44 1.00 -7.73
N ASN A 261 -0.35 0.99 -8.81
CA ASN A 261 -0.53 -0.19 -9.67
C ASN A 261 0.82 -0.68 -10.22
N LEU A 262 1.59 0.23 -10.84
CA LEU A 262 2.90 -0.13 -11.43
C LEU A 262 3.95 -0.43 -10.35
N ARG A 263 3.93 0.31 -9.23
CA ARG A 263 4.80 0.00 -8.07
C ARG A 263 4.54 -1.39 -7.53
N ASN A 264 3.27 -1.74 -7.29
CA ASN A 264 2.91 -3.01 -6.67
C ASN A 264 3.10 -4.19 -7.63
N ALA A 265 2.99 -3.98 -8.94
CA ALA A 265 3.37 -4.97 -9.93
C ALA A 265 4.82 -5.43 -9.73
N THR A 266 5.76 -4.49 -9.56
CA THR A 266 7.17 -4.83 -9.26
C THR A 266 7.31 -5.59 -7.94
N ARG A 267 6.60 -5.18 -6.89
CA ARG A 267 6.63 -5.89 -5.59
C ARG A 267 6.15 -7.34 -5.73
N ARG A 268 5.07 -7.58 -6.50
CA ARG A 268 4.58 -8.94 -6.79
C ARG A 268 5.57 -9.74 -7.62
N MET A 269 6.20 -9.13 -8.63
CA MET A 269 7.25 -9.80 -9.41
C MET A 269 8.36 -10.32 -8.50
N VAL A 270 8.86 -9.51 -7.58
CA VAL A 270 9.90 -9.92 -6.62
C VAL A 270 9.40 -11.01 -5.68
N ALA A 271 8.20 -10.86 -5.09
CA ALA A 271 7.63 -11.83 -4.17
C ALA A 271 7.42 -13.22 -4.79
N LEU A 272 7.16 -13.26 -6.10
CA LEU A 272 6.89 -14.49 -6.86
C LEU A 272 8.14 -15.02 -7.61
N GLY A 273 9.28 -14.33 -7.54
CA GLY A 273 10.51 -14.73 -8.24
C GLY A 273 10.47 -14.50 -9.75
N ILE A 274 9.66 -13.55 -10.23
CA ILE A 274 9.59 -13.14 -11.64
C ILE A 274 10.78 -12.22 -11.95
N PRO A 275 11.53 -12.46 -13.03
CA PRO A 275 12.72 -11.68 -13.39
C PRO A 275 12.40 -10.20 -13.64
N LEU A 276 13.18 -9.30 -13.04
CA LEU A 276 13.08 -7.86 -13.26
C LEU A 276 13.96 -7.36 -14.41
N ASP A 277 14.91 -8.16 -14.90
CA ASP A 277 15.80 -7.83 -16.03
C ASP A 277 15.12 -8.01 -17.40
N ARG A 278 13.83 -8.36 -17.39
CA ARG A 278 12.99 -8.48 -18.57
C ARG A 278 11.90 -7.44 -18.57
N SER A 279 11.59 -6.93 -19.76
CA SER A 279 10.47 -6.01 -19.92
C SER A 279 9.13 -6.69 -19.66
N THR A 280 8.17 -5.88 -19.23
CA THR A 280 6.76 -6.23 -19.05
C THR A 280 5.91 -5.44 -20.04
N LEU A 281 4.65 -5.81 -20.17
CA LEU A 281 3.71 -5.11 -21.03
C LEU A 281 2.52 -4.62 -20.21
N ILE A 282 2.30 -3.32 -20.16
CA ILE A 282 1.08 -2.72 -19.61
C ILE A 282 -0.02 -2.86 -20.66
N VAL A 283 -1.15 -3.44 -20.27
CA VAL A 283 -2.34 -3.65 -21.12
C VAL A 283 -3.52 -2.94 -20.48
N THR A 284 -4.00 -1.88 -21.12
CA THR A 284 -4.99 -0.96 -20.54
C THR A 284 -5.76 -0.19 -21.61
N ASP A 285 -6.76 0.61 -21.24
CA ASP A 285 -7.48 1.51 -22.15
C ASP A 285 -6.62 2.69 -22.65
N ALA A 286 -7.09 3.37 -23.70
CA ALA A 286 -6.33 4.44 -24.36
C ALA A 286 -6.08 5.66 -23.48
N GLU A 287 -7.00 5.99 -22.57
CA GLU A 287 -6.90 7.14 -21.68
C GLU A 287 -5.85 6.87 -20.59
N GLN A 288 -5.94 5.72 -19.91
CA GLN A 288 -4.97 5.35 -18.89
C GLN A 288 -3.58 5.08 -19.51
N SER A 289 -3.52 4.53 -20.72
CA SER A 289 -2.27 4.37 -21.48
C SER A 289 -1.62 5.72 -21.79
N LYS A 290 -2.39 6.71 -22.28
CA LYS A 290 -1.87 8.06 -22.54
C LYS A 290 -1.41 8.74 -21.25
N TYR A 291 -2.14 8.55 -20.15
CA TYR A 291 -1.76 9.08 -18.85
C TYR A 291 -0.42 8.51 -18.37
N ILE A 292 -0.22 7.19 -18.44
CA ILE A 292 1.02 6.53 -17.98
C ILE A 292 2.26 7.04 -18.73
N GLU A 293 2.14 7.33 -20.03
CA GLU A 293 3.24 7.87 -20.85
C GLU A 293 3.49 9.37 -20.60
N SER A 294 2.61 10.06 -19.88
CA SER A 294 2.66 11.52 -19.76
C SER A 294 3.70 12.04 -18.75
N PRO A 295 4.19 13.28 -18.92
CA PRO A 295 4.95 13.98 -17.90
C PRO A 295 4.20 14.10 -16.57
N THR A 296 2.87 14.28 -16.60
CA THR A 296 2.03 14.35 -15.40
C THR A 296 2.11 13.08 -14.56
N PHE A 297 2.17 11.91 -15.18
CA PHE A 297 2.39 10.66 -14.45
C PHE A 297 3.79 10.63 -13.82
N THR A 298 4.81 11.08 -14.56
CA THR A 298 6.19 11.17 -14.05
C THR A 298 6.27 12.08 -12.81
N ASP A 299 5.69 13.27 -12.89
CA ASP A 299 5.70 14.26 -11.80
C ASP A 299 4.89 13.77 -10.60
N ARG A 300 3.73 13.14 -10.84
CA ARG A 300 2.94 12.52 -9.78
C ARG A 300 3.72 11.42 -9.06
N ASN A 301 4.46 10.57 -9.77
CA ASN A 301 5.30 9.55 -9.11
C ASN A 301 6.43 10.18 -8.28
N ARG A 302 7.07 11.25 -8.75
CA ARG A 302 8.09 11.98 -7.95
C ARG A 302 7.49 12.60 -6.70
N GLN A 303 6.32 13.21 -6.81
CA GLN A 303 5.62 13.83 -5.68
C GLN A 303 5.09 12.77 -4.70
N GLU A 304 4.51 11.69 -5.23
CA GLU A 304 3.84 10.67 -4.43
C GLU A 304 4.84 9.65 -3.87
N LEU A 305 5.53 8.93 -4.75
CA LEU A 305 6.42 7.85 -4.35
C LEU A 305 7.82 8.36 -3.98
N GLY A 306 8.25 9.51 -4.51
CA GLY A 306 9.63 10.00 -4.39
C GLY A 306 10.58 9.36 -5.42
N TYR A 307 10.06 8.51 -6.30
CA TYR A 307 10.81 7.78 -7.32
C TYR A 307 9.87 7.38 -8.47
N LEU A 308 10.43 6.90 -9.58
CA LEU A 308 9.65 6.30 -10.67
C LEU A 308 9.53 4.79 -10.46
N PRO A 309 8.33 4.20 -10.54
CA PRO A 309 8.12 2.76 -10.30
C PRO A 309 8.75 1.87 -11.38
N GLY A 310 9.15 2.47 -12.50
CA GLY A 310 9.83 1.84 -13.61
C GLY A 310 9.99 2.84 -14.74
N ALA A 311 10.57 2.38 -15.85
CA ALA A 311 10.67 3.16 -17.08
C ALA A 311 9.59 2.71 -18.06
N VAL A 312 8.79 3.66 -18.55
CA VAL A 312 7.87 3.44 -19.67
C VAL A 312 8.71 3.37 -20.94
N GLY A 313 8.57 2.28 -21.69
CA GLY A 313 9.25 2.02 -22.94
C GLY A 313 8.40 2.41 -24.14
N ARG A 314 8.55 1.66 -25.23
CA ARG A 314 7.85 1.93 -26.49
C ARG A 314 6.35 1.68 -26.36
N ARG A 315 5.56 2.58 -26.94
CA ARG A 315 4.15 2.36 -27.25
C ARG A 315 3.98 1.43 -28.45
N LEU A 316 3.30 0.30 -28.24
CA LEU A 316 3.02 -0.67 -29.31
C LEU A 316 1.63 -0.46 -29.93
N SER A 317 0.70 0.06 -29.15
CA SER A 317 -0.64 0.43 -29.60
C SER A 317 -1.23 1.50 -28.68
N VAL A 318 -2.47 1.93 -28.93
CA VAL A 318 -3.19 2.78 -27.97
C VAL A 318 -3.45 2.08 -26.62
N TYR A 319 -3.33 0.75 -26.56
CA TYR A 319 -3.63 -0.07 -25.39
C TYR A 319 -2.40 -0.70 -24.71
N ASP A 320 -1.26 -0.71 -25.41
CA ASP A 320 -0.11 -1.52 -25.03
C ASP A 320 1.16 -0.66 -24.91
N LEU A 321 1.77 -0.64 -23.72
CA LEU A 321 3.04 0.05 -23.43
C LEU A 321 4.06 -0.93 -22.85
N GLU A 322 5.28 -0.92 -23.39
CA GLU A 322 6.39 -1.61 -22.73
C GLU A 322 6.72 -0.92 -21.40
N PHE A 323 7.05 -1.71 -20.38
CA PHE A 323 7.42 -1.19 -19.06
C PHE A 323 8.57 -1.99 -18.47
N GLN A 324 9.58 -1.29 -17.98
CA GLN A 324 10.74 -1.85 -17.32
C GLN A 324 10.62 -1.59 -15.80
N PRO A 325 10.33 -2.63 -14.98
CA PRO A 325 10.17 -2.48 -13.54
C PRO A 325 11.43 -1.93 -12.85
N SER A 326 11.25 -1.12 -11.80
CA SER A 326 12.35 -0.58 -10.99
C SER A 326 12.39 -1.19 -9.60
N ARG A 327 13.58 -1.61 -9.14
CA ARG A 327 13.80 -2.07 -7.76
C ARG A 327 13.46 -1.02 -6.70
N LEU A 328 13.42 0.27 -7.06
CA LEU A 328 12.97 1.34 -6.16
C LEU A 328 11.52 1.13 -5.68
N SER A 329 10.68 0.42 -6.45
CA SER A 329 9.33 0.05 -6.02
C SER A 329 9.27 -0.86 -4.80
N LEU A 330 10.38 -1.45 -4.39
CA LEU A 330 10.49 -2.21 -3.14
C LEU A 330 10.57 -1.31 -1.90
N ARG A 331 10.74 0.00 -2.08
CA ARG A 331 10.66 0.96 -0.98
C ARG A 331 9.24 0.94 -0.41
N HIS A 332 9.14 0.71 0.89
CA HIS A 332 7.90 0.89 1.64
C HIS A 332 7.64 2.39 1.76
N ASP A 333 6.43 2.88 1.46
CA ASP A 333 6.07 4.30 1.65
C ASP A 333 5.34 4.48 2.98
N PRO A 334 6.06 4.75 4.08
CA PRO A 334 5.44 4.91 5.40
C PRO A 334 4.49 6.12 5.47
N ARG A 335 4.56 7.08 4.55
CA ARG A 335 3.59 8.20 4.50
C ARG A 335 2.20 7.77 4.02
N ASP A 336 2.11 6.55 3.51
CA ASP A 336 0.87 5.89 3.16
C ASP A 336 0.63 4.72 4.12
N PRO A 337 -0.18 4.92 5.19
CA PRO A 337 -0.38 3.89 6.20
C PRO A 337 -1.18 2.67 5.71
N LEU A 338 -1.74 2.73 4.50
CA LEU A 338 -2.45 1.63 3.86
C LEU A 338 -1.65 1.03 2.69
N ASP A 339 -0.34 1.34 2.60
CA ASP A 339 0.62 0.63 1.76
C ASP A 339 0.99 -0.73 2.41
N PRO A 340 0.74 -1.89 1.76
CA PRO A 340 0.99 -3.22 2.34
C PRO A 340 2.46 -3.62 2.43
#